data_AF-A0A498G1R6-F1
#
_entry.id   AF-A0A498G1R6-F1
#
_cell.length_a   1.000
_cell.length_b   1.000
_cell.length_c   1.000
_cell.angle_alpha   90.00
_cell.angle_beta   90.00
_cell.angle_gamma   90.00
#
_symmetry.space_group_name_H-M   'P 1'
#
loop_
_entity.id
_entity.type
_entity.pdbx_description
1 polymer ?
#
loop_
_entity_poly.entity_id
_entity_poly.type
_entity_poly.pdbx_seq_one_letter_code
_entity_poly.pdbx_strand_id
1 'polypeptide(L)'
;MGTPLENREAQAEEVLDRLYEEYPDTTISLSYSNRLELLIAVMLSAQCTDERVNKVTAELFEKYDDAADYAAADQEELADDISSVTYYNNKAKYIRSACADIIEKHDGEVPDTMSALTDLAGVGRKTANVVLQHGHDIVEGIVVDTHV
;
A
#
# COMPACT_ATOMS: atom_id res chain seq x y z
N MET A 1 1.33 -24.48 28.69
CA MET A 1 0.26 -24.43 27.67
C MET A 1 -1.05 -24.31 28.42
N GLY A 2 -1.83 -23.26 28.14
CA GLY A 2 -3.12 -23.05 28.79
C GLY A 2 -4.18 -24.05 28.33
N THR A 3 -5.26 -24.16 29.08
CA THR A 3 -6.45 -24.93 28.68
C THR A 3 -7.11 -24.23 27.49
N PRO A 4 -7.38 -24.94 26.38
CA PRO A 4 -8.11 -24.36 25.25
C PRO A 4 -9.52 -23.90 25.69
N LEU A 5 -9.94 -22.71 25.25
CA LEU A 5 -11.31 -22.24 25.43
C LEU A 5 -12.29 -23.09 24.59
N GLU A 6 -13.58 -23.04 24.95
CA GLU A 6 -14.59 -24.01 24.51
C GLU A 6 -14.81 -24.08 22.98
N ASN A 7 -14.67 -22.95 22.28
CA ASN A 7 -14.86 -22.88 20.82
C ASN A 7 -13.80 -21.98 20.15
N ARG A 8 -13.75 -22.00 18.81
CA ARG A 8 -12.78 -21.24 18.01
C ARG A 8 -13.00 -19.73 18.10
N GLU A 9 -14.25 -19.29 18.22
CA GLU A 9 -14.55 -17.86 18.36
C GLU A 9 -13.95 -17.31 19.65
N ALA A 10 -14.19 -17.96 20.80
CA ALA A 10 -13.64 -17.58 22.09
C ALA A 10 -12.11 -17.62 22.12
N GLN A 11 -11.50 -18.58 21.42
CA GLN A 11 -10.04 -18.64 21.26
C GLN A 11 -9.51 -17.45 20.45
N ALA A 12 -10.20 -17.06 19.37
CA ALA A 12 -9.81 -15.92 18.56
C ALA A 12 -9.98 -14.60 19.33
N GLU A 13 -11.09 -14.42 20.04
CA GLU A 13 -11.35 -13.25 20.91
C GLU A 13 -10.23 -13.08 21.95
N GLU A 14 -9.89 -14.14 22.70
CA GLU A 14 -8.81 -14.08 23.69
C GLU A 14 -7.43 -13.75 23.08
N VAL A 15 -7.16 -14.23 21.87
CA VAL A 15 -5.91 -13.88 21.15
C VAL A 15 -5.92 -12.42 20.73
N LEU A 16 -7.04 -11.93 20.20
CA LEU A 16 -7.19 -10.53 19.80
C LEU A 16 -7.06 -9.59 20.99
N ASP A 17 -7.69 -9.90 22.12
CA ASP A 17 -7.60 -9.09 23.35
C ASP A 17 -6.15 -8.92 23.80
N ARG A 18 -5.37 -10.02 23.83
CA ARG A 18 -3.95 -9.98 24.18
C ARG A 18 -3.11 -9.20 23.17
N LEU A 19 -3.43 -9.30 21.88
CA LEU A 19 -2.74 -8.54 20.83
C LEU A 19 -3.04 -7.04 20.96
N TYR A 20 -4.27 -6.66 21.29
CA TYR A 20 -4.62 -5.25 21.54
C TYR A 20 -3.96 -4.70 22.81
N GLU A 21 -3.81 -5.51 23.86
CA GLU A 21 -3.07 -5.10 25.06
C GLU A 21 -1.56 -4.91 24.80
N GLU A 22 -0.94 -5.82 24.04
CA GLU A 22 0.49 -5.76 23.72
C GLU A 22 0.80 -4.66 22.67
N TYR A 23 -0.12 -4.43 21.73
CA TYR A 23 0.05 -3.50 20.61
C TYR A 23 -1.13 -2.52 20.50
N PRO A 24 -1.26 -1.55 21.43
CA PRO A 24 -2.43 -0.67 21.51
C PRO A 24 -2.55 0.37 20.39
N ASP A 25 -1.43 0.77 19.77
CA ASP A 25 -1.36 1.87 18.79
C ASP A 25 -0.77 1.39 17.46
N THR A 26 -1.23 0.26 16.93
CA THR A 26 -0.75 -0.24 15.64
C THR A 26 -1.31 0.57 14.48
N THR A 27 -0.41 1.17 13.71
CA THR A 27 -0.69 1.76 12.40
C THR A 27 0.12 1.02 11.33
N ILE A 28 -0.17 1.28 10.06
CA ILE A 28 0.65 0.79 8.95
C ILE A 28 2.08 1.33 9.08
N SER A 29 3.05 0.49 8.78
CA SER A 29 4.49 0.75 8.84
C SER A 29 5.02 1.65 7.71
N LEU A 30 4.23 1.87 6.66
CA LEU A 30 4.59 2.69 5.51
C LEU A 30 4.40 4.18 5.83
N SER A 31 5.40 4.98 5.48
CA SER A 31 5.37 6.45 5.65
C SER A 31 4.72 7.11 4.43
N TYR A 32 3.69 7.91 4.68
CA TYR A 32 2.96 8.68 3.66
C TYR A 32 2.22 9.86 4.33
N SER A 33 1.89 10.86 3.53
CA SER A 33 1.20 12.09 3.96
C SER A 33 -0.14 12.27 3.25
N ASN A 34 -0.38 11.54 2.16
CA ASN A 34 -1.60 11.58 1.37
C ASN A 34 -1.88 10.22 0.68
N ARG A 35 -3.02 10.12 -0.01
CA ARG A 35 -3.48 8.87 -0.63
C ARG A 35 -2.62 8.41 -1.80
N LEU A 36 -2.07 9.36 -2.58
CA LEU A 36 -1.18 9.04 -3.68
C LEU A 36 0.12 8.43 -3.14
N GLU A 37 0.74 9.07 -2.15
CA GLU A 37 1.93 8.55 -1.47
C GLU A 37 1.67 7.15 -0.88
N LEU A 38 0.52 6.93 -0.24
CA LEU A 38 0.12 5.61 0.26
C LEU A 38 0.05 4.58 -0.88
N LEU A 39 -0.63 4.91 -1.98
CA LEU A 39 -0.75 4.02 -3.14
C LEU A 39 0.63 3.63 -3.68
N ILE A 40 1.51 4.61 -3.91
CA ILE A 40 2.87 4.38 -4.41
C ILE A 40 3.66 3.52 -3.42
N ALA A 41 3.64 3.83 -2.12
CA ALA A 41 4.34 3.06 -1.10
C ALA A 41 3.88 1.58 -1.07
N VAL A 42 2.56 1.32 -1.17
CA VAL A 42 2.03 -0.05 -1.18
C VAL A 42 2.37 -0.78 -2.49
N MET A 43 2.39 -0.08 -3.63
CA MET A 43 2.87 -0.67 -4.89
C MET A 43 4.35 -1.07 -4.79
N LEU A 44 5.17 -0.27 -4.11
CA LEU A 44 6.59 -0.56 -3.89
C LEU A 44 6.82 -1.67 -2.86
N SER A 45 5.96 -1.82 -1.85
CA SER A 45 6.12 -2.82 -0.78
C SER A 45 5.91 -4.27 -1.22
N ALA A 46 5.30 -4.51 -2.38
CA ALA A 46 5.17 -5.84 -2.94
C ALA A 46 6.55 -6.53 -3.07
N GLN A 47 6.80 -7.56 -2.24
CA GLN A 47 8.08 -8.26 -2.12
C GLN A 47 9.27 -7.34 -1.80
N CYS A 48 9.04 -6.33 -0.97
CA CYS A 48 10.05 -5.44 -0.42
C CYS A 48 9.74 -5.19 1.06
N THR A 49 10.75 -4.88 1.87
CA THR A 49 10.52 -4.56 3.28
C THR A 49 10.05 -3.12 3.42
N ASP A 50 9.15 -2.84 4.36
CA ASP A 50 8.64 -1.48 4.60
C ASP A 50 9.77 -0.51 4.95
N GLU A 51 10.80 -0.97 5.68
CA GLU A 51 11.99 -0.16 5.98
C GLU A 51 12.72 0.29 4.70
N ARG A 52 12.82 -0.58 3.69
CA ARG A 52 13.43 -0.20 2.40
C ARG A 52 12.52 0.76 1.65
N VAL A 53 11.22 0.48 1.61
CA VAL A 53 10.24 1.35 0.95
C VAL A 53 10.31 2.75 1.53
N ASN A 54 10.23 2.90 2.85
CA ASN A 54 10.28 4.20 3.53
C ASN A 54 11.56 4.98 3.25
N LYS A 55 12.71 4.30 3.12
CA LYS A 55 13.97 4.95 2.75
C LYS A 55 13.95 5.51 1.33
N VAL A 56 13.36 4.78 0.40
CA VAL A 56 13.24 5.20 -1.01
C VAL A 56 12.20 6.30 -1.15
N THR A 57 11.04 6.15 -0.49
CA THR A 57 9.94 7.09 -0.63
C THR A 57 10.23 8.45 -0.01
N ALA A 58 11.12 8.52 0.99
CA ALA A 58 11.56 9.80 1.55
C ALA A 58 12.11 10.76 0.49
N GLU A 59 12.97 10.28 -0.42
CA GLU A 59 13.49 11.10 -1.53
C GLU A 59 12.52 11.13 -2.70
N LEU A 60 11.79 10.03 -2.96
CA LEU A 60 10.84 9.94 -4.08
C LEU A 60 9.70 10.95 -3.95
N PHE A 61 9.14 11.14 -2.76
CA PHE A 61 8.01 12.05 -2.52
C PHE A 61 8.42 13.52 -2.47
N GLU A 62 9.72 13.81 -2.32
CA GLU A 62 10.24 15.17 -2.52
C GLU A 62 10.45 15.49 -4.01
N LYS A 63 10.62 14.47 -4.86
CA LYS A 63 10.88 14.61 -6.29
C LYS A 63 9.60 14.64 -7.13
N TYR A 64 8.57 13.90 -6.72
CA TYR A 64 7.30 13.74 -7.43
C TYR A 64 6.16 14.13 -6.50
N ASP A 65 5.55 15.30 -6.74
CA ASP A 65 4.54 15.88 -5.85
C ASP A 65 3.14 15.34 -6.13
N ASP A 66 2.82 15.08 -7.41
CA ASP A 66 1.50 14.66 -7.84
C ASP A 66 1.50 13.53 -8.90
N ALA A 67 0.30 13.07 -9.26
CA ALA A 67 0.15 12.00 -10.25
C ALA A 67 0.68 12.41 -11.64
N ALA A 68 0.64 13.70 -12.00
CA ALA A 68 1.14 14.18 -13.28
C ALA A 68 2.66 14.09 -13.35
N ASP A 69 3.36 14.37 -12.26
CA ASP A 69 4.81 14.21 -12.18
C ASP A 69 5.22 12.76 -12.44
N TYR A 70 4.57 11.80 -11.77
CA TYR A 70 4.82 10.38 -12.01
C TYR A 70 4.46 9.95 -13.44
N ALA A 71 3.31 10.37 -13.97
CA ALA A 71 2.89 9.98 -15.32
C ALA A 71 3.83 10.54 -16.40
N ALA A 72 4.37 11.75 -16.19
CA ALA A 72 5.27 12.43 -17.12
C ALA A 72 6.73 12.00 -17.00
N ALA A 73 7.14 11.42 -15.86
CA ALA A 73 8.50 10.96 -15.61
C ALA A 73 9.00 10.03 -16.73
N ASP A 74 10.30 10.10 -17.04
CA ASP A 74 10.92 9.07 -17.88
C ASP A 74 10.93 7.72 -17.13
N GLN A 75 10.72 6.63 -17.87
CA GLN A 75 10.64 5.32 -17.22
C GLN A 75 11.98 4.86 -16.65
N GLU A 76 13.08 5.12 -17.35
CA GLU A 76 14.42 4.73 -16.91
C GLU A 76 14.82 5.58 -15.70
N GLU A 77 14.53 6.88 -15.72
CA GLU A 77 14.75 7.77 -14.58
C GLU A 77 13.97 7.32 -13.33
N LEU A 78 12.65 7.08 -13.45
CA LEU A 78 11.87 6.61 -12.31
C LEU A 78 12.36 5.24 -11.82
N ALA A 79 12.73 4.34 -12.75
CA ALA A 79 13.29 3.05 -12.41
C ALA A 79 14.61 3.17 -11.62
N ASP A 80 15.47 4.11 -11.98
CA ASP A 80 16.70 4.41 -11.25
C ASP A 80 16.42 4.98 -9.86
N ASP A 81 15.44 5.89 -9.72
CA ASP A 81 15.04 6.46 -8.42
C ASP A 81 14.56 5.38 -7.44
N ILE A 82 13.87 4.33 -7.94
CA ILE A 82 13.38 3.21 -7.13
C ILE A 82 14.23 1.93 -7.27
N SER A 83 15.46 2.04 -7.80
CA SER A 83 16.30 0.87 -8.17
C SER A 83 16.66 -0.07 -7.01
N SER A 84 16.59 0.41 -5.77
CA SER A 84 16.82 -0.42 -4.58
C SER A 84 15.62 -1.31 -4.20
N VAL A 85 14.47 -1.13 -4.85
CA VAL A 85 13.24 -1.91 -4.66
C VAL A 85 13.24 -3.13 -5.60
N THR A 86 12.74 -4.27 -5.11
CA THR A 86 12.58 -5.48 -5.93
C THR A 86 11.64 -5.23 -7.12
N TYR A 87 12.05 -5.68 -8.32
CA TYR A 87 11.30 -5.52 -9.58
C TYR A 87 11.04 -4.06 -9.99
N TYR A 88 11.96 -3.15 -9.64
CA TYR A 88 11.85 -1.71 -9.89
C TYR A 88 11.46 -1.34 -11.34
N ASN A 89 12.01 -1.99 -12.36
CA ASN A 89 11.66 -1.71 -13.77
C ASN A 89 10.15 -1.88 -14.07
N ASN A 90 9.55 -2.96 -13.57
CA ASN A 90 8.11 -3.19 -13.75
C ASN A 90 7.29 -2.25 -12.88
N LYS A 91 7.76 -1.98 -11.66
CA LYS A 91 7.09 -1.05 -10.74
C LYS A 91 7.06 0.37 -11.28
N ALA A 92 8.16 0.87 -11.84
CA ALA A 92 8.21 2.18 -12.50
C ALA A 92 7.19 2.26 -13.64
N LYS A 93 7.13 1.23 -14.50
CA LYS A 93 6.12 1.14 -15.56
C LYS A 93 4.69 1.17 -15.00
N TYR A 94 4.41 0.41 -13.95
CA TYR A 94 3.08 0.36 -13.34
C TYR A 94 2.68 1.67 -12.67
N ILE A 95 3.60 2.31 -11.93
CA ILE A 95 3.37 3.61 -11.29
C ILE A 95 2.99 4.67 -12.32
N ARG A 96 3.75 4.78 -13.41
CA ARG A 96 3.45 5.73 -14.50
C ARG A 96 2.07 5.50 -15.09
N SER A 97 1.75 4.23 -15.39
CA SER A 97 0.45 3.86 -15.97
C SER A 97 -0.71 4.10 -15.01
N ALA A 98 -0.55 3.77 -13.73
CA ALA A 98 -1.57 3.99 -12.71
C ALA A 98 -1.83 5.48 -12.50
N CYS A 99 -0.78 6.31 -12.47
CA CYS A 99 -0.93 7.76 -12.32
C CYS A 99 -1.56 8.40 -13.56
N ALA A 100 -1.24 7.93 -14.77
CA ALA A 100 -1.94 8.35 -15.99
C ALA A 100 -3.44 8.02 -15.93
N ASP A 101 -3.80 6.81 -15.50
CA ASP A 101 -5.20 6.41 -15.31
C ASP A 101 -5.91 7.26 -14.24
N ILE A 102 -5.23 7.61 -13.15
CA ILE A 102 -5.77 8.49 -12.10
C ILE A 102 -6.13 9.87 -12.68
N ILE A 103 -5.26 10.45 -13.50
CA ILE A 103 -5.53 11.74 -14.14
C ILE A 103 -6.69 11.64 -15.13
N GLU A 104 -6.65 10.64 -16.02
CA GLU A 104 -7.59 10.54 -17.13
C GLU A 104 -9.00 10.09 -16.71
N LYS A 105 -9.10 9.21 -15.71
CA LYS A 105 -10.34 8.51 -15.35
C LYS A 105 -10.89 8.90 -13.99
N HIS A 106 -10.07 9.53 -13.14
CA HIS A 106 -10.39 9.79 -11.74
C HIS A 106 -10.10 11.24 -11.32
N ASP A 107 -10.02 12.17 -12.28
CA ASP A 107 -9.84 13.61 -12.05
C ASP A 107 -8.61 13.95 -11.17
N GLY A 108 -7.58 13.11 -11.20
CA GLY A 108 -6.35 13.29 -10.42
C GLY A 108 -6.39 12.71 -9.00
N GLU A 109 -7.49 12.10 -8.58
CA GLU A 109 -7.68 11.58 -7.23
C GLU A 109 -7.57 10.05 -7.18
N VAL A 110 -6.98 9.53 -6.08
CA VAL A 110 -6.92 8.08 -5.86
C VAL A 110 -8.34 7.52 -5.67
N PRO A 111 -8.76 6.49 -6.43
CA PRO A 111 -10.12 5.96 -6.34
C PRO A 111 -10.43 5.33 -4.99
N ASP A 112 -11.67 5.47 -4.54
CA ASP A 112 -12.17 4.97 -3.25
C ASP A 112 -13.01 3.68 -3.38
N THR A 113 -12.91 2.99 -4.52
CA THR A 113 -13.60 1.71 -4.73
C THR A 113 -12.64 0.61 -5.14
N MET A 114 -12.92 -0.62 -4.69
CA MET A 114 -12.12 -1.79 -5.01
C MET A 114 -11.97 -2.02 -6.51
N SER A 115 -13.07 -1.92 -7.27
CA SER A 115 -13.02 -2.12 -8.72
C SER A 115 -12.10 -1.13 -9.40
N ALA A 116 -12.26 0.16 -9.10
CA ALA A 116 -11.44 1.21 -9.71
C ALA A 116 -9.97 1.09 -9.33
N LEU A 117 -9.66 0.79 -8.06
CA LEU A 117 -8.28 0.54 -7.63
C LEU A 117 -7.68 -0.67 -8.33
N THR A 118 -8.41 -1.78 -8.45
CA THR A 118 -7.88 -2.98 -9.14
C THR A 118 -7.76 -2.82 -10.66
N ASP A 119 -8.39 -1.81 -11.24
CA ASP A 119 -8.20 -1.47 -12.66
C ASP A 119 -6.88 -0.72 -12.90
N LEU A 120 -6.26 -0.14 -11.85
CA LEU A 120 -4.95 0.50 -11.94
C LEU A 120 -3.84 -0.54 -12.14
N ALA A 121 -2.91 -0.23 -13.05
CA ALA A 121 -1.78 -1.12 -13.34
C ALA A 121 -0.93 -1.41 -12.09
N GLY A 122 -0.67 -2.70 -11.84
CA GLY A 122 0.13 -3.14 -10.69
C GLY A 122 -0.62 -3.19 -9.35
N VAL A 123 -1.91 -2.83 -9.32
CA VAL A 123 -2.74 -2.88 -8.11
C VAL A 123 -3.60 -4.15 -8.11
N GLY A 124 -3.25 -5.09 -7.23
CA GLY A 124 -4.10 -6.25 -6.94
C GLY A 124 -5.10 -5.96 -5.81
N ARG A 125 -6.07 -6.88 -5.60
CA ARG A 125 -7.05 -6.79 -4.50
C ARG A 125 -6.43 -6.51 -3.12
N LYS A 126 -5.25 -7.07 -2.84
CA LYS A 126 -4.57 -6.87 -1.57
C LYS A 126 -4.11 -5.41 -1.41
N THR A 127 -3.42 -4.89 -2.42
CA THR A 127 -3.00 -3.49 -2.47
C THR A 127 -4.20 -2.56 -2.38
N ALA A 128 -5.27 -2.83 -3.13
CA ALA A 128 -6.50 -2.05 -3.09
C ALA A 128 -7.12 -2.04 -1.68
N ASN A 129 -7.20 -3.18 -0.99
CA ASN A 129 -7.71 -3.22 0.39
C ASN A 129 -6.88 -2.35 1.35
N VAL A 130 -5.54 -2.39 1.26
CA VAL A 130 -4.67 -1.55 2.11
C VAL A 130 -4.93 -0.06 1.85
N VAL A 131 -5.06 0.34 0.58
CA VAL A 131 -5.33 1.73 0.19
C VAL A 131 -6.71 2.18 0.66
N LEU A 132 -7.75 1.36 0.50
CA LEU A 132 -9.09 1.66 1.02
C LEU A 132 -9.09 1.81 2.53
N GLN A 133 -8.47 0.86 3.24
CA GLN A 133 -8.47 0.83 4.69
C GLN A 133 -7.72 2.01 5.30
N HIS A 134 -6.52 2.33 4.79
CA HIS A 134 -5.66 3.35 5.40
C HIS A 134 -5.75 4.72 4.73
N GLY A 135 -6.19 4.80 3.47
CA GLY A 135 -6.32 6.04 2.72
C GLY A 135 -7.74 6.61 2.69
N HIS A 136 -8.76 5.75 2.81
CA HIS A 136 -10.17 6.14 2.72
C HIS A 136 -11.02 5.74 3.93
N ASP A 137 -10.43 5.06 4.93
CA ASP A 137 -11.14 4.50 6.08
C ASP A 137 -12.28 3.52 5.69
N ILE A 138 -12.12 2.83 4.56
CA ILE A 138 -13.08 1.85 4.02
C ILE A 138 -12.53 0.44 4.21
N VAL A 139 -13.24 -0.40 4.96
CA VAL A 139 -12.87 -1.81 5.19
C VAL A 139 -13.71 -2.73 4.30
N GLU A 140 -13.12 -3.24 3.21
CA GLU A 140 -13.76 -4.25 2.34
C GLU A 140 -13.36 -5.70 2.67
N GLY A 141 -12.37 -5.90 3.55
CA GLY A 141 -11.94 -7.23 3.97
C GLY A 141 -10.72 -7.19 4.89
N ILE A 142 -10.28 -8.38 5.31
CA ILE A 142 -9.06 -8.55 6.10
C ILE A 142 -7.90 -8.82 5.14
N VAL A 143 -6.86 -7.99 5.23
CA VAL A 143 -5.63 -8.15 4.44
C VAL A 143 -4.80 -9.27 5.04
N VAL A 144 -4.68 -10.40 4.33
CA VAL A 144 -3.84 -11.53 4.77
C VAL A 144 -2.48 -11.46 4.06
N ASP A 145 -1.40 -11.43 4.85
CA ASP A 145 -0.02 -11.47 4.38
C ASP A 145 0.74 -12.67 4.95
N THR A 146 2.06 -12.61 5.00
CA THR A 146 2.88 -13.68 5.57
C THR A 146 2.90 -13.68 7.10
N HIS A 147 2.42 -12.62 7.75
CA HIS A 147 2.43 -12.44 9.21
C HIS A 147 1.05 -12.66 9.84
N VAL A 148 -0.04 -12.40 9.11
CA VAL A 148 -1.43 -12.75 9.49
C VAL A 148 -1.69 -14.24 9.39
#